data_AF-R5YG98-F1
#
_entry.id   AF-R5YG98-F1
#
_cell.length_a   1.000
_cell.length_b   1.000
_cell.length_c   1.000
_cell.angle_alpha   90.00
_cell.angle_beta   90.00
_cell.angle_gamma   90.00
#
_symmetry.space_group_name_H-M   'P 1'
#
loop_
_entity.id
_entity.type
_entity.pdbx_description
1 polymer ?
#
loop_
_entity_poly.entity_id
_entity_poly.type
_entity_poly.pdbx_seq_one_letter_code
_entity_poly.pdbx_strand_id
1 'polypeptide(L)' 'MKLKIFLGFDIDHSFLNYKKELNEYGYEVSRIKLKEKIIMFNKINKEE' A
#
# COMPACT_ATOMS: atom_id res chain seq x y z
N MET A 1 -1.41 -13.14 -4.81
CA MET A 1 -0.31 -12.43 -5.51
C MET A 1 0.09 -11.24 -4.66
N LYS A 2 1.36 -11.14 -4.22
CA LYS A 2 1.85 -10.04 -3.38
C LYS A 2 2.56 -9.02 -4.28
N LEU A 3 2.07 -7.79 -4.30
CA LEU A 3 2.69 -6.71 -5.08
C LEU A 3 3.59 -5.88 -4.15
N LYS A 4 4.83 -5.65 -4.58
CA LYS A 4 5.84 -4.87 -3.84
C LYS A 4 6.20 -3.67 -4.68
N ILE A 5 5.90 -2.46 -4.19
CA ILE A 5 6.31 -1.21 -4.85
C ILE A 5 7.49 -0.64 -4.08
N PHE A 6 8.51 -0.25 -4.83
CA PHE A 6 9.62 0.54 -4.33
C PHE A 6 9.30 2.01 -4.59
N LEU A 7 9.13 2.80 -3.53
CA LEU A 7 8.94 4.23 -3.70
C LEU A 7 10.32 4.88 -3.78
N GLY A 8 10.60 5.55 -4.91
CA GLY A 8 11.79 6.36 -5.09
C GLY A 8 11.78 7.67 -4.27
N PHE A 9 10.72 7.91 -3.50
CA PHE A 9 10.53 9.08 -2.65
C PHE A 9 10.24 8.68 -1.21
N ASP A 10 10.45 9.61 -0.26
CA ASP A 10 10.21 9.35 1.15
C ASP A 10 8.73 9.13 1.44
N ILE A 11 8.42 8.11 2.24
CA ILE A 11 7.03 7.78 2.59
C ILE A 11 6.61 8.76 3.68
N ASP A 12 6.04 9.87 3.26
CA ASP A 12 5.61 10.94 4.15
C ASP A 12 4.19 10.72 4.70
N HIS A 13 3.77 11.58 5.62
CA HIS A 13 2.44 11.51 6.24
C HIS A 13 1.27 11.51 5.23
N SER A 14 1.50 12.02 4.02
CA SER A 14 0.58 11.92 2.87
C SER A 14 0.18 10.48 2.49
N PHE A 15 0.91 9.46 2.95
CA PHE A 15 0.61 8.06 2.70
C PHE A 15 -0.73 7.59 3.30
N LEU A 16 -1.24 8.29 4.32
CA LEU A 16 -2.57 8.03 4.88
C LEU A 16 -3.70 8.20 3.84
N ASN A 17 -3.55 9.13 2.90
CA ASN A 17 -4.50 9.31 1.79
C ASN A 17 -4.42 8.14 0.80
N TYR A 18 -3.21 7.68 0.49
CA TYR A 18 -2.98 6.51 -0.36
C TYR A 18 -3.63 5.23 0.19
N LYS A 19 -3.63 5.05 1.51
CA LYS A 19 -4.28 3.90 2.15
C LYS A 19 -5.80 3.89 1.92
N LYS A 20 -6.44 5.06 1.91
CA LYS A 20 -7.88 5.18 1.62
C LYS A 20 -8.18 4.83 0.16
N GLU A 21 -7.45 5.42 -0.77
CA GLU A 21 -7.62 5.14 -2.20
C GLU A 21 -7.41 3.66 -2.51
N LEU A 22 -6.32 3.05 -2.00
CA LEU A 22 -6.03 1.63 -2.21
C LEU A 22 -7.20 0.75 -1.78
N ASN A 23 -7.87 1.07 -0.66
CA ASN A 23 -9.02 0.31 -0.18
C ASN A 23 -10.20 0.37 -1.17
N GLU A 24 -10.43 1.52 -1.79
CA GLU A 24 -11.43 1.67 -2.88
C GLU A 24 -11.07 0.85 -4.12
N TYR A 25 -9.78 0.74 -4.44
CA TYR A 25 -9.28 -0.13 -5.52
C TYR A 25 -9.26 -1.62 -5.17
N GLY A 26 -9.66 -2.02 -3.95
CA GLY A 26 -9.61 -3.41 -3.50
C GLY A 26 -8.19 -3.85 -3.14
N TYR A 27 -7.37 -2.95 -2.61
CA TYR A 27 -6.05 -3.24 -2.08
C TYR A 27 -5.92 -2.71 -0.64
N GLU A 28 -5.45 -3.55 0.28
CA GLU A 28 -5.18 -3.16 1.66
C GLU A 28 -3.67 -3.13 1.90
N VAL A 29 -3.17 -2.04 2.48
CA VAL A 29 -1.78 -1.97 2.95
C VAL A 29 -1.62 -2.84 4.20
N SER A 30 -0.88 -3.94 4.08
CA SER A 30 -0.65 -4.87 5.20
C SER A 30 0.68 -4.66 5.90
N ARG A 31 1.70 -4.12 5.21
CA ARG A 31 2.97 -3.79 5.87
C ARG A 31 3.68 -2.62 5.20
N ILE A 32 4.25 -1.74 6.02
CA ILE A 32 5.05 -0.60 5.57
C ILE A 32 6.43 -0.73 6.22
N LYS A 33 7.47 -0.64 5.42
CA LYS A 33 8.86 -0.55 5.86
C LYS A 33 9.42 0.79 5.41
N LEU A 34 9.36 1.79 6.27
CA LEU A 34 9.88 3.13 6.00
C LEU A 34 11.40 3.11 5.77
N LYS A 35 12.12 2.33 6.58
CA LYS A 35 13.59 2.19 6.49
C LYS A 35 14.09 1.65 5.15
N GLU A 36 13.31 0.76 4.53
CA GLU A 36 13.62 0.20 3.21
C GLU A 36 12.77 0.82 2.08
N LYS A 37 11.91 1.82 2.40
CA LYS A 37 10.91 2.42 1.50
C LYS A 37 10.08 1.40 0.72
N ILE A 38 9.71 0.32 1.40
CA ILE A 38 8.93 -0.79 0.84
C ILE A 38 7.53 -0.77 1.43
N ILE A 39 6.53 -0.93 0.56
CA ILE A 39 5.16 -1.09 0.97
C ILE A 39 4.62 -2.40 0.40
N MET A 40 3.99 -3.18 1.28
CA MET A 40 3.31 -4.42 0.93
C MET A 40 1.82 -4.20 1.12
N PHE A 41 1.08 -4.41 0.04
CA PHE A 41 -0.38 -4.46 0.03
C PHE A 41 -0.83 -5.85 -0.40
N ASN A 42 -1.99 -6.23 0.10
CA ASN A 42 -2.72 -7.41 -0.33
C ASN A 42 -3.92 -6.97 -1.15
N LYS A 43 -4.18 -7.67 -2.25
CA LYS A 43 -5.41 -7.51 -3.00
C LYS A 43 -6.54 -8.09 -2.15
N ILE A 44 -7.47 -7.23 -1.77
CA ILE A 44 -8.76 -7.61 -1.23
C ILE A 44 -9.59 -7.96 -2.47
N ASN A 45 -9.63 -9.25 -2.84
CA ASN A 45 -10.67 -9.70 -3.75
C ASN A 45 -11.99 -9.50 -2.99
N LYS A 46 -12.65 -8.36 -3.21
CA LYS A 46 -14.10 -8.27 -3.04
C LYS A 46 -14.69 -9.15 -4.12
N GLU A 47 -14.74 -10.45 -3.87
CA GLU A 47 -15.79 -11.27 -4.45
C GLU A 47 -17.07 -10.84 -3.71
N GLU A 48 -17.94 -10.13 -4.45
CA GLU A 48 -19.34 -9.89 -4.06
C GLU A 48 -20.14 -11.19 -4.13
#